data_AF-A0A1V5PBI5-F1
#
_entry.id   AF-A0A1V5PBI5-F1
#
_cell.length_a   1.000
_cell.length_b   1.000
_cell.length_c   1.000
_cell.angle_alpha   90.00
_cell.angle_beta   90.00
_cell.angle_gamma   90.00
#
_symmetry.space_group_name_H-M   'P 1'
#
loop_
_entity.id
_entity.type
_entity.pdbx_description
1 polymer ?
#
loop_
_entity_poly.entity_id
_entity_poly.type
_entity_poly.pdbx_seq_one_letter_code
_entity_poly.pdbx_strand_id
1 'polypeptide(L)'
;MASVRDRTGDEIPDKLKHKVVAKAFYGVVSEILNKINNIPNLTDISADTAIAIDDIIQRNKIVDWINNMDIQNKMRNEIEDLLYDCKPRYKIDLTPDDIDKIMEESINIARIRYSA
;
A
#
# COMPACT_ATOMS: atom_id res chain seq x y z
N MET A 1 -4.79 16.44 33.60
CA MET A 1 -4.13 15.61 32.58
C MET A 1 -5.21 14.83 31.85
N ALA A 2 -5.74 15.39 30.77
CA ALA A 2 -6.71 14.71 29.92
C ALA A 2 -5.95 14.19 28.70
N SER A 3 -5.82 12.86 28.61
CA SER A 3 -5.25 12.19 27.44
C SER A 3 -6.18 12.46 26.26
N VAL A 4 -5.74 13.33 25.37
CA VAL A 4 -6.42 13.57 24.10
C VAL A 4 -6.37 12.26 23.34
N ARG A 5 -7.54 11.67 23.08
CA ARG A 5 -7.71 10.62 22.09
C ARG A 5 -7.53 11.32 20.74
N ASP A 6 -6.30 11.36 20.25
CA ASP A 6 -6.02 11.90 18.93
C ASP A 6 -6.72 11.05 17.86
N ARG A 7 -7.38 11.78 16.98
CA ARG A 7 -8.31 11.31 15.97
C ARG A 7 -7.60 10.33 15.03
N THR A 8 -7.93 9.05 15.16
CA THR A 8 -7.56 8.01 14.20
C THR A 8 -8.28 8.29 12.89
N GLY A 9 -7.68 9.05 11.96
CA GLY A 9 -8.25 9.16 10.61
C GLY A 9 -7.77 10.27 9.68
N ASP A 10 -7.34 11.44 10.18
CA ASP A 10 -7.19 12.62 9.30
C ASP A 10 -5.74 13.04 8.97
N GLU A 11 -4.75 12.47 9.63
CA GLU A 11 -3.35 12.85 9.39
C GLU A 11 -2.71 11.92 8.36
N ILE A 12 -2.77 12.34 7.09
CA ILE A 12 -1.90 11.78 6.05
C ILE A 12 -0.46 12.05 6.50
N PRO A 13 0.38 11.02 6.70
CA PRO A 13 1.74 11.22 7.18
C PRO A 13 2.55 12.10 6.23
N ASP A 14 3.45 12.92 6.78
CA ASP A 14 4.21 13.94 6.03
C ASP A 14 4.98 13.35 4.84
N LYS A 15 5.45 12.10 4.96
CA LYS A 15 6.11 11.34 3.89
C LYS A 15 5.26 11.23 2.61
N LEU A 16 3.93 11.26 2.73
CA LEU A 16 2.98 11.18 1.63
C LEU A 16 2.52 12.54 1.13
N LYS A 17 2.86 13.65 1.78
CA LYS A 17 2.31 14.99 1.52
C LYS A 17 2.36 15.38 0.05
N HIS A 18 3.47 15.07 -0.63
CA HIS A 18 3.71 15.36 -2.05
C HIS A 18 3.53 14.15 -2.99
N LYS A 19 3.23 12.95 -2.46
CA LYS A 19 3.05 11.73 -3.26
C LYS A 19 1.57 11.44 -3.48
N VAL A 20 0.97 12.14 -4.45
CA VAL A 20 -0.49 12.10 -4.70
C VAL A 20 -1.01 10.69 -5.00
N VAL A 21 -0.28 9.91 -5.80
CA VAL A 21 -0.67 8.52 -6.13
C VAL A 21 -0.46 7.59 -4.94
N ALA A 22 0.68 7.70 -4.25
CA ALA A 22 0.95 6.90 -3.05
C ALA A 22 -0.10 7.09 -1.93
N LYS A 23 -0.74 8.26 -1.83
CA LYS A 23 -1.88 8.46 -0.90
C LYS A 23 -3.04 7.51 -1.16
N ALA A 24 -3.29 7.13 -2.41
CA ALA A 24 -4.35 6.18 -2.75
C ALA A 24 -4.00 4.76 -2.26
N PHE A 25 -2.75 4.32 -2.44
CA PHE A 25 -2.29 3.04 -1.90
C PHE A 25 -2.29 3.04 -0.36
N TYR A 26 -1.95 4.16 0.27
CA TYR A 26 -2.01 4.31 1.72
C TYR A 26 -3.43 4.06 2.26
N GLY A 27 -4.46 4.56 1.59
CA GLY A 27 -5.85 4.31 1.97
C GLY A 27 -6.17 2.82 2.04
N VAL A 28 -5.78 2.06 1.01
CA VAL A 28 -5.99 0.60 0.94
C VAL A 28 -5.21 -0.12 2.04
N VAL A 29 -3.91 0.15 2.16
CA VAL A 29 -3.05 -0.53 3.13
C VAL A 29 -3.50 -0.22 4.56
N SER A 30 -3.78 1.05 4.87
CA SER A 30 -4.24 1.45 6.21
C SER A 30 -5.59 0.84 6.56
N GLU A 31 -6.54 0.73 5.62
CA GLU A 31 -7.83 0.07 5.87
C GLU A 31 -7.65 -1.40 6.30
N ILE A 32 -6.75 -2.12 5.63
CA ILE A 32 -6.51 -3.54 5.89
C ILE A 32 -5.72 -3.72 7.19
N LEU A 33 -4.64 -2.96 7.39
CA LEU A 33 -3.87 -3.02 8.64
C LEU A 33 -4.71 -2.58 9.85
N ASN A 34 -5.66 -1.65 9.69
CA ASN A 34 -6.50 -1.21 10.81
C ASN A 34 -7.49 -2.29 11.30
N LYS A 35 -7.68 -3.36 10.53
CA LYS A 35 -8.46 -4.55 10.95
C LYS A 35 -7.62 -5.50 11.81
N ILE A 36 -6.29 -5.37 11.77
CA ILE A 36 -5.36 -6.17 12.56
C ILE A 36 -5.10 -5.45 13.88
N ASN A 37 -5.39 -6.13 14.99
CA ASN A 37 -5.20 -5.56 16.32
C ASN A 37 -3.71 -5.40 16.65
N ASN A 38 -3.37 -4.35 17.42
CA ASN A 38 -2.06 -4.13 18.03
C ASN A 38 -0.89 -3.92 17.06
N ILE A 39 -1.10 -3.29 15.90
CA ILE A 39 0.00 -2.84 15.06
C ILE A 39 0.58 -1.53 15.62
N PRO A 40 1.81 -1.53 16.18
CA PRO A 40 2.46 -0.28 16.57
C PRO A 40 2.81 0.52 15.31
N ASN A 41 2.67 1.85 15.33
CA ASN A 41 3.03 2.74 14.22
C ASN A 41 2.32 2.40 12.89
N LEU A 42 1.05 1.97 12.95
CA LEU A 42 0.24 1.64 11.77
C LEU A 42 0.34 2.70 10.67
N THR A 43 0.21 3.98 11.02
CA THR A 43 0.30 5.11 10.08
C THR A 43 1.62 5.11 9.30
N ASP A 44 2.75 4.94 9.98
CA ASP A 44 4.07 4.93 9.33
C ASP A 44 4.27 3.68 8.48
N ILE A 45 3.86 2.51 8.97
CA ILE A 45 3.96 1.25 8.24
C ILE A 45 3.12 1.32 6.96
N SER A 46 1.86 1.76 7.07
CA SER A 46 0.97 1.92 5.93
C SER A 46 1.55 2.91 4.90
N ALA A 47 2.18 3.99 5.36
CA ALA A 47 2.79 4.97 4.47
C ALA A 47 4.03 4.43 3.76
N ASP A 48 4.92 3.77 4.49
CA ASP A 48 6.14 3.19 3.92
C ASP A 48 5.79 2.07 2.92
N THR A 49 4.81 1.22 3.24
CA THR A 49 4.31 0.19 2.32
C THR A 49 3.66 0.81 1.09
N ALA A 50 2.83 1.85 1.24
CA ALA A 50 2.19 2.54 0.13
C ALA A 50 3.20 3.21 -0.83
N ILE A 51 4.27 3.79 -0.28
CA ILE A 51 5.37 4.35 -1.06
C ILE A 51 6.09 3.24 -1.83
N ALA A 52 6.39 2.12 -1.17
CA ALA A 52 7.06 1.00 -1.82
C ALA A 52 6.22 0.39 -2.95
N ILE A 53 4.91 0.28 -2.78
CA ILE A 53 3.97 -0.14 -3.85
C ILE A 53 4.02 0.84 -5.03
N ASP A 54 3.96 2.15 -4.76
CA ASP A 54 4.05 3.18 -5.81
C ASP A 54 5.36 3.06 -6.59
N ASP A 55 6.48 2.86 -5.90
CA ASP A 55 7.79 2.71 -6.51
C ASP A 55 7.87 1.42 -7.38
N ILE A 56 7.26 0.31 -6.95
CA ILE A 56 7.15 -0.94 -7.74
C ILE A 56 6.35 -0.72 -9.02
N ILE A 57 5.26 0.04 -8.95
CA ILE A 57 4.45 0.34 -10.13
C ILE A 57 5.25 1.24 -11.07
N GLN A 58 5.83 2.33 -10.57
CA GLN A 58 6.57 3.28 -11.39
C GLN A 58 7.77 2.63 -12.10
N ARG A 59 8.50 1.72 -11.45
CA ARG A 59 9.65 1.02 -12.08
C ARG A 59 9.24 0.06 -13.20
N ASN A 60 8.04 -0.53 -13.12
CA ASN A 60 7.56 -1.50 -14.10
C ASN A 60 6.62 -0.88 -15.14
N LYS A 61 6.13 0.35 -14.93
CA LYS A 61 5.22 1.06 -15.82
C LYS A 61 5.90 1.42 -17.15
N ILE A 62 5.95 0.47 -18.07
CA ILE A 62 6.34 0.69 -19.47
C ILE A 62 5.14 1.15 -20.32
N VAL A 63 5.39 1.53 -21.58
CA VAL A 63 4.31 1.84 -22.54
C VAL A 63 3.36 0.64 -22.65
N ASP A 64 2.05 0.92 -22.57
CA ASP A 64 0.97 -0.06 -22.69
C ASP A 64 0.96 -1.19 -21.63
N TRP A 65 1.56 -0.96 -20.46
CA TRP A 65 1.58 -1.94 -19.36
C TRP A 65 0.17 -2.42 -18.93
N ILE A 66 -0.87 -1.60 -19.16
CA ILE A 66 -2.28 -1.90 -18.82
C ILE A 66 -2.85 -3.05 -19.64
N ASN A 67 -2.32 -3.30 -20.83
CA ASN A 67 -2.73 -4.43 -21.67
C ASN A 67 -1.68 -5.56 -21.65
N ASN A 68 -0.51 -5.31 -21.08
CA ASN A 68 0.56 -6.30 -20.95
C ASN A 68 0.39 -7.15 -19.67
N MET A 69 -0.17 -8.35 -19.83
CA MET A 69 -0.38 -9.29 -18.72
C MET A 69 0.92 -9.70 -18.03
N ASP A 70 2.03 -9.86 -18.76
CA ASP A 70 3.32 -10.24 -18.16
C ASP A 70 3.84 -9.16 -17.22
N ILE A 71 3.73 -7.90 -17.62
CA ILE A 71 4.13 -6.76 -16.77
C ILE A 71 3.22 -6.63 -15.55
N GLN A 72 1.91 -6.84 -15.71
CA GLN A 72 0.99 -6.81 -14.57
C GLN A 72 1.27 -7.97 -13.60
N ASN A 73 1.51 -9.18 -14.10
CA ASN A 73 1.87 -10.32 -13.26
C ASN A 73 3.19 -10.08 -12.54
N LYS A 74 4.17 -9.46 -13.22
CA LYS A 74 5.42 -9.05 -12.58
C LYS A 74 5.20 -8.03 -11.46
N MET A 75 4.36 -7.01 -11.68
CA MET A 75 4.01 -6.03 -10.64
C MET A 75 3.28 -6.69 -9.47
N ARG A 76 2.34 -7.60 -9.74
CA ARG A 76 1.62 -8.38 -8.73
C ARG A 76 2.58 -9.16 -7.84
N ASN A 77 3.44 -9.97 -8.45
CA ASN A 77 4.43 -10.77 -7.73
C ASN A 77 5.36 -9.89 -6.87
N GLU A 78 5.83 -8.75 -7.41
CA GLU A 78 6.70 -7.85 -6.65
C GLU A 78 5.98 -7.14 -5.49
N ILE A 79 4.69 -6.84 -5.62
CA ILE A 79 3.85 -6.30 -4.53
C ILE A 79 3.58 -7.38 -3.48
N GLU A 80 3.27 -8.61 -3.91
CA GLU A 80 3.07 -9.76 -3.04
C GLU A 80 4.34 -10.03 -2.21
N ASP A 81 5.51 -10.11 -2.85
CA ASP A 81 6.81 -10.26 -2.19
C ASP A 81 7.05 -9.17 -1.14
N LEU A 82 6.78 -7.90 -1.49
CA LEU A 82 6.87 -6.78 -0.56
C LEU A 82 5.98 -6.98 0.69
N LEU A 83 4.75 -7.44 0.50
CA LEU A 83 3.78 -7.63 1.60
C LEU A 83 4.16 -8.81 2.49
N TYR A 84 4.67 -9.90 1.90
CA TYR A 84 5.23 -11.01 2.65
C TYR A 84 6.45 -10.58 3.47
N ASP A 85 7.33 -9.75 2.93
CA ASP A 85 8.48 -9.18 3.65
C ASP A 85 8.06 -8.24 4.79
N CYS A 86 6.91 -7.56 4.64
CA CYS A 86 6.37 -6.70 5.69
C CYS A 86 5.93 -7.49 6.93
N LYS A 87 5.44 -8.73 6.78
CA LYS A 87 4.98 -9.56 7.90
C LYS A 87 6.03 -9.73 9.00
N PRO A 88 7.23 -10.30 8.75
CA PRO A 88 8.25 -10.44 9.77
C PRO A 88 8.88 -9.10 10.16
N ARG A 89 8.99 -8.15 9.22
CA ARG A 89 9.63 -6.84 9.46
C ARG A 89 8.87 -6.00 10.48
N TYR A 90 7.54 -5.98 10.38
CA TYR A 90 6.69 -5.17 11.24
C TYR A 90 5.89 -5.97 12.27
N LYS A 91 6.08 -7.30 12.29
CA LYS A 91 5.32 -8.23 13.15
C LYS A 91 3.82 -8.11 12.94
N ILE A 92 3.41 -7.99 11.68
CA ILE A 92 2.01 -7.91 11.26
C ILE A 92 1.57 -9.27 10.72
N ASP A 93 0.38 -9.71 11.10
CA ASP A 93 -0.18 -10.98 10.62
C ASP A 93 -1.16 -10.73 9.47
N LEU A 94 -0.62 -10.49 8.28
CA LEU A 94 -1.40 -10.42 7.04
C LEU A 94 -1.79 -11.83 6.60
N THR A 95 -3.08 -12.08 6.40
CA THR A 95 -3.55 -13.33 5.79
C THR A 95 -3.28 -13.31 4.27
N PRO A 96 -3.26 -14.48 3.59
CA PRO A 96 -3.19 -14.52 2.13
C PRO A 96 -4.27 -13.64 1.47
N ASP A 97 -5.50 -13.70 1.97
CA ASP A 97 -6.62 -12.89 1.48
C ASP A 97 -6.36 -11.36 1.64
N ASP A 98 -5.70 -10.94 2.73
CA ASP A 98 -5.32 -9.54 2.92
C ASP A 98 -4.27 -9.10 1.90
N ILE A 99 -3.28 -9.95 1.63
CA ILE A 99 -2.22 -9.70 0.65
C ILE A 99 -2.83 -9.57 -0.75
N ASP A 100 -3.65 -10.53 -1.16
CA ASP A 100 -4.35 -10.53 -2.44
C ASP A 100 -5.19 -9.26 -2.59
N LYS A 101 -5.91 -8.87 -1.53
CA LYS A 101 -6.73 -7.66 -1.55
C LYS A 101 -5.89 -6.39 -1.72
N ILE A 102 -4.79 -6.24 -0.97
CA ILE A 102 -3.90 -5.07 -1.13
C ILE A 102 -3.33 -5.04 -2.56
N MET A 103 -2.88 -6.19 -3.06
CA MET A 103 -2.28 -6.31 -4.38
C MET A 103 -3.26 -5.92 -5.49
N GLU A 104 -4.45 -6.52 -5.54
CA GLU A 104 -5.43 -6.25 -6.60
C GLU A 104 -5.94 -4.80 -6.57
N GLU A 105 -6.24 -4.27 -5.38
CA GLU A 105 -6.62 -2.85 -5.23
C GLU A 105 -5.49 -1.91 -5.67
N SER A 106 -4.24 -2.26 -5.38
CA SER A 106 -3.07 -1.48 -5.84
C SER A 106 -2.95 -1.47 -7.35
N ILE A 107 -3.14 -2.62 -8.02
CA ILE A 107 -3.16 -2.68 -9.50
C ILE A 107 -4.32 -1.88 -10.07
N ASN A 108 -5.51 -1.96 -9.47
CA ASN A 108 -6.69 -1.20 -9.91
C ASN A 108 -6.47 0.32 -9.79
N ILE A 109 -5.96 0.79 -8.66
CA ILE A 109 -5.60 2.19 -8.45
C ILE A 109 -4.54 2.63 -9.47
N ALA A 110 -3.50 1.81 -9.68
CA ALA A 110 -2.45 2.08 -10.64
C ALA A 110 -3.01 2.27 -12.05
N ARG A 111 -3.92 1.39 -12.49
CA ARG A 111 -4.58 1.50 -13.79
C ARG A 111 -5.31 2.83 -13.92
N ILE A 112 -6.04 3.28 -12.90
CA ILE A 112 -6.77 4.55 -12.94
C ILE A 112 -5.82 5.76 -12.93
N ARG A 113 -4.77 5.72 -12.10
CA ARG A 113 -3.87 6.86 -11.86
C ARG A 113 -2.79 7.03 -12.93
N TYR A 114 -2.42 5.96 -13.61
CA TYR A 114 -1.33 5.94 -14.58
C TYR A 114 -1.77 5.67 -16.03
N SER A 115 -3.07 5.42 -16.27
CA SER A 115 -3.66 5.39 -17.62
C SER A 115 -3.94 6.77 -18.22
N ALA A 116 -3.98 7.80 -17.37
CA ALA A 116 -4.19 9.19 -17.77
C ALA A 116 -2.92 9.81 -18.36
#